data_AF-A0A8B0SF20-F1
#
_entry.id   AF-A0A8B0SF20-F1
#
_cell.length_a   1.000
_cell.length_b   1.000
_cell.length_c   1.000
_cell.angle_alpha   90.00
_cell.angle_beta   90.00
_cell.angle_gamma   90.00
#
_symmetry.space_group_name_H-M   'P 1'
#
loop_
_entity.id
_entity.type
_entity.pdbx_description
1 polymer ?
#
loop_
_entity_poly.entity_id
_entity_poly.type
_entity_poly.pdbx_seq_one_letter_code
_entity_poly.pdbx_strand_id
1 'polypeptide(L)' 'MRISTLDPITLEDVTDVTNAPFIMDGDLKIYFQSEANKAEYLDIPMHTGENSPGLKKIFDDIADCPITGSIN' A
#
# COMPACT_ATOMS: atom_id res chain seq x y z
N MET A 1 -6.47 15.41 1.76
CA MET A 1 -5.00 15.34 1.87
C MET A 1 -4.58 14.86 3.24
N ARG A 2 -4.18 13.59 3.33
CA ARG A 2 -3.62 12.96 4.52
C ARG A 2 -2.10 13.07 4.48
N ILE A 3 -1.48 13.24 5.64
CA ILE A 3 -0.03 13.35 5.78
C ILE A 3 0.44 12.21 6.69
N SER A 4 1.45 11.47 6.23
CA SER A 4 2.20 10.51 7.03
C SER A 4 3.62 11.03 7.22
N THR A 5 3.98 11.34 8.46
CA THR A 5 5.35 11.67 8.87
C THR A 5 6.15 10.43 9.25
N LEU A 6 5.48 9.29 9.43
CA LEU A 6 6.14 8.03 9.74
C LEU A 6 6.80 7.50 8.47
N ASP A 7 8.12 7.35 8.51
CA ASP A 7 8.88 6.75 7.43
C ASP A 7 8.59 5.24 7.39
N PRO A 8 8.05 4.69 6.29
CA PRO A 8 7.71 3.28 6.19
C PRO A 8 8.92 2.34 6.13
N ILE A 9 10.13 2.85 5.88
CA ILE A 9 11.36 2.04 5.84
C ILE A 9 11.99 1.92 7.23
N THR A 10 12.17 3.04 7.93
CA THR A 10 12.82 3.07 9.26
C THR A 10 11.83 2.95 10.42
N LEU A 11 10.53 3.13 10.17
CA LEU A 11 9.47 3.17 11.18
C LEU A 11 9.66 4.27 12.24
N GLU A 12 10.36 5.32 11.87
CA GLU A 12 10.62 6.47 12.70
C GLU A 12 9.92 7.72 12.13
N ASP A 13 9.49 8.61 13.01
CA ASP A 13 8.85 9.85 12.60
C ASP A 13 9.88 10.85 12.04
N VAL A 14 9.55 11.41 10.88
CA VAL A 14 10.29 12.51 10.26
C VAL A 14 9.99 13.80 11.01
N THR A 15 11.00 14.32 11.72
CA THR A 15 10.89 15.56 12.50
C THR A 15 11.13 16.81 11.65
N ASP A 16 12.03 16.75 10.66
CA ASP A 16 12.29 17.86 9.72
C ASP A 16 11.47 17.72 8.43
N VAL A 17 10.18 18.02 8.54
CA VAL A 17 9.21 17.95 7.44
C VAL A 17 9.45 19.00 6.34
N THR A 18 10.31 19.99 6.59
CA THR A 18 10.55 21.12 5.67
C THR A 18 11.61 20.80 4.63
N ASN A 19 12.67 20.08 5.06
CA ASN A 19 13.74 19.63 4.16
C ASN A 19 13.61 18.15 3.77
N ALA A 20 12.72 17.41 4.42
CA ALA A 20 12.58 15.98 4.16
C ALA A 20 12.06 15.67 2.75
N PRO A 21 12.62 14.63 2.09
CA PRO A 21 12.06 14.09 0.86
C PRO A 21 10.66 13.52 1.11
N PHE A 22 9.78 13.69 0.13
CA PHE A 22 8.42 13.18 0.17
C PHE A 22 7.97 12.59 -1.16
N ILE A 23 6.89 11.81 -1.10
CA ILE A 23 6.12 11.37 -2.27
C ILE A 23 4.63 11.66 -2.08
N MET A 24 3.91 11.67 -3.20
CA MET A 24 2.46 11.77 -3.25
C MET A 24 1.93 10.44 -3.78
N ASP A 25 1.12 9.74 -2.98
CA ASP A 25 0.37 8.55 -3.38
C ASP A 25 -1.13 8.84 -3.27
N GLY A 26 -1.73 9.27 -4.38
CA GLY A 26 -3.11 9.76 -4.42
C GLY A 26 -3.32 10.97 -3.49
N ASP A 27 -4.15 10.80 -2.45
CA ASP A 27 -4.42 11.83 -1.43
C ASP A 27 -3.51 11.72 -0.18
N LEU A 28 -2.52 10.83 -0.21
CA LEU A 28 -1.56 10.61 0.88
C LEU A 28 -0.19 11.20 0.53
N LYS A 29 0.31 12.07 1.42
CA LYS A 29 1.68 12.60 1.36
C LYS A 29 2.55 11.88 2.39
N ILE A 30 3.57 11.16 1.95
CA ILE A 30 4.48 10.39 2.82
C ILE A 30 5.84 11.09 2.84
N TYR A 31 6.35 11.37 4.04
CA TYR A 31 7.68 11.92 4.27
C TYR A 31 8.67 10.82 4.63
N PHE A 32 9.91 10.98 4.18
CA PHE A 32 11.01 10.05 4.45
C PHE A 32 12.16 10.76 5.15
N GLN A 33 12.91 10.05 5.97
CA GLN A 33 14.10 10.61 6.62
C GLN A 33 15.23 10.92 5.64
N SER A 34 15.31 10.16 4.55
CA SER A 34 16.38 10.29 3.56
C SER A 34 15.90 9.98 2.14
N GLU A 35 16.65 10.43 1.13
CA GLU A 35 16.37 10.06 -0.26
C GLU A 35 16.59 8.57 -0.52
N ALA A 36 17.49 7.92 0.23
CA ALA A 36 17.71 6.49 0.14
C ALA A 36 16.45 5.71 0.56
N ASN A 37 15.80 6.11 1.66
CA ASN A 37 14.56 5.47 2.12
C ASN A 37 13.42 5.65 1.11
N LYS A 38 13.33 6.83 0.50
CA LYS A 38 12.37 7.08 -0.57
C LYS A 38 12.63 6.17 -1.78
N ALA A 39 13.88 6.01 -2.19
CA ALA A 39 14.25 5.15 -3.31
C ALA A 39 13.95 3.67 -3.00
N GLU A 40 14.30 3.21 -1.79
CA GLU A 40 13.99 1.86 -1.32
C GLU A 40 12.48 1.62 -1.32
N TYR A 41 11.70 2.56 -0.79
CA TYR A 41 10.24 2.45 -0.79
C TYR A 41 9.64 2.33 -2.19
N LEU A 42 10.17 3.08 -3.17
CA LEU A 42 9.74 3.00 -4.56
C LEU A 42 10.23 1.74 -5.28
N ASP A 43 11.33 1.14 -4.82
CA ASP A 43 11.87 -0.11 -5.35
C ASP A 43 11.15 -1.34 -4.79
N ILE A 44 10.42 -1.20 -3.67
CA ILE A 44 9.56 -2.27 -3.16
C ILE A 44 8.56 -2.63 -4.26
N PRO A 45 8.58 -3.88 -4.76
CA PRO A 45 7.65 -4.29 -5.81
C PRO A 45 6.23 -4.19 -5.26
N MET A 46 5.48 -3.20 -5.76
CA MET A 46 4.05 -3.13 -5.52
C MET A 46 3.42 -4.40 -6.09
N HIS A 47 2.95 -5.27 -5.21
CA HIS A 47 1.98 -6.29 -5.59
C HIS A 47 0.68 -5.56 -5.93
N THR A 48 0.59 -5.03 -7.16
CA THR A 48 -0.70 -4.63 -7.71
C THR A 48 -1.57 -5.88 -7.62
N GLY A 49 -2.65 -5.81 -6.83
CA GLY A 49 -3.60 -6.91 -6.65
C GLY A 49 -4.37 -7.28 -7.92
N GLU A 50 -3.88 -6.85 -9.08
CA GLU A 50 -4.48 -7.09 -10.37
C GLU A 50 -4.05 -8.47 -10.86
N ASN A 51 -4.87 -9.46 -10.55
CA ASN A 51 -4.85 -10.80 -11.14
C ASN A 51 -3.77 -11.75 -10.62
N SER A 52 -3.67 -11.97 -9.31
CA SER A 52 -3.11 -13.25 -8.87
C SER A 52 -4.12 -14.35 -9.31
N PRO A 53 -3.79 -15.21 -10.30
CA PRO A 53 -4.76 -16.13 -10.89
C PRO A 53 -5.30 -17.11 -9.84
N GLY A 54 -4.51 -17.37 -8.80
CA GLY A 54 -4.89 -18.18 -7.65
C GLY A 54 -6.01 -17.58 -6.81
N LEU A 55 -6.01 -16.27 -6.54
CA LEU A 55 -7.07 -15.64 -5.76
C LEU A 55 -8.37 -15.53 -6.56
N LYS A 56 -8.29 -15.18 -7.85
CA LYS A 56 -9.48 -15.13 -8.70
C LYS A 56 -10.21 -16.46 -8.74
N LYS A 57 -9.48 -17.57 -8.88
CA LYS A 57 -10.06 -18.91 -8.87
C LYS A 57 -10.77 -19.22 -7.54
N ILE A 58 -10.16 -18.86 -6.41
CA ILE A 58 -10.80 -19.05 -5.09
C ILE A 58 -12.09 -18.21 -4.97
N PHE A 59 -12.09 -16.96 -5.46
CA PHE A 59 -13.29 -16.12 -5.46
C PHE A 59 -14.39 -16.68 -6.37
N ASP A 60 -14.05 -17.14 -7.57
CA ASP A 60 -14.98 -17.77 -8.50
C ASP A 60 -15.56 -19.07 -7.88
N ASP A 61 -14.70 -19.94 -7.32
CA ASP A 61 -15.09 -21.21 -6.70
C ASP A 61 -16.00 -21.01 -5.45
N ILE A 62 -15.83 -19.91 -4.70
CA ILE A 62 -16.68 -19.56 -3.54
C ILE A 62 -17.98 -18.85 -3.97
N ALA A 63 -17.98 -18.10 -5.06
CA ALA A 63 -19.19 -17.47 -5.60
C ALA A 63 -20.24 -18.52 -6.01
N ASP A 64 -19.79 -19.68 -6.49
CA ASP A 64 -20.65 -20.81 -6.84
C ASP A 64 -20.96 -21.75 -5.63
N CYS A 65 -20.54 -21.38 -4.42
CA CYS A 65 -20.80 -22.18 -3.22
C CYS A 65 -22.26 -22.02 -2.75
N PRO A 66 -23.03 -23.11 -2.55
CA PRO A 66 -24.42 -23.04 -2.12
C PRO A 66 -24.65 -22.42 -0.72
N ILE A 67 -23.59 -22.26 0.09
CA ILE A 67 -23.63 -21.58 1.39
C ILE A 67 -23.73 -20.04 1.26
N THR A 68 -23.18 -19.45 0.19
CA THR A 68 -23.17 -17.98 -0.01
C THR A 68 -24.32 -17.48 -0.90
N GLY A 69 -24.96 -18.38 -1.66
CA GLY A 69 -26.07 -18.08 -2.58
C GLY A 69 -27.48 -18.12 -1.97
N SER A 70 -27.62 -18.17 -0.64
CA SER A 70 -28.95 -18.23 0.02
C SER A 70 -29.16 -17.09 1.02
N ILE A 71 -29.13 -15.85 0.52
CA ILE A 71 -29.92 -14.77 1.14
C ILE A 71 -31.22 -14.69 0.35
N ASN A 72 -32.27 -15.32 0.87
CA ASN A 72 -33.67 -15.04 0.50
C ASN A 72 -34.20 -13.91 1.36
#